data_AF-A0ABD2Q6G2-F1
#
_entry.id   AF-A0ABD2Q6G2-F1
#
_cell.length_a   1.000
_cell.length_b   1.000
_cell.length_c   1.000
_cell.angle_alpha   90.00
_cell.angle_beta   90.00
_cell.angle_gamma   90.00
#
_symmetry.space_group_name_H-M   'P 1'
#
loop_
_entity.id
_entity.type
_entity.pdbx_description
1 polymer ?
#
loop_
_entity_poly.entity_id
_entity_poly.type
_entity_poly.pdbx_seq_one_letter_code
_entity_poly.pdbx_strand_id
1 'polypeptide(L)'
;VVGTLPQVSENVELSVAISRLTLDFVMNDVFQSAEENANVTCDELAKYEIISWLLQQGLTDRLLALPQNNQSLLEDYMKKRLDTLSSREENLLECISLRLMLWRLFTKRNAHFEAAQMLESLALSCQHNSEPTMRTLSLDNRIEYLARAIVSLKSLESQQRHSHSQYLKAVQDRLDTAELQQQLLQELLTSGSGVDIDSAAQKLSFGPLYDLTTLFMQFAEPLNMYEAKLHIFRAANHQDCELIRAVWTDLLKRHLTYQPEQHGDVPASSELALAECLRRQYQHIIQANKAYHSELNSTDSLYFPGELIVAQLEQYAIERNLDTSWVLALFRRADIYAPSQLARHYDALLRSKDPFWHSDKRRERLFSVLLAIFRQFLNDCGSQPQRSRQYHATKLMDLNSTMMVELQSGSGASSPLDPAKAKAILSQFAQFQQQLEQIFM
;
A
#
# COMPACT_ATOMS: atom_id res chain seq x y z
N VAL A 1 0.65 59.64 -28.89
CA VAL A 1 1.55 59.21 -27.79
C VAL A 1 1.31 60.12 -26.61
N VAL A 2 0.56 59.67 -25.61
CA VAL A 2 0.76 59.89 -24.17
C VAL A 2 -0.23 58.95 -23.49
N GLY A 3 0.25 57.78 -23.09
CA GLY A 3 -0.48 56.87 -22.21
C GLY A 3 -0.05 57.16 -20.77
N THR A 4 -0.90 57.86 -20.03
CA THR A 4 -0.79 57.99 -18.58
C THR A 4 -1.84 57.07 -17.96
N LEU A 5 -1.42 55.94 -17.39
CA LEU A 5 -2.09 55.12 -16.36
C LEU A 5 -1.27 53.83 -16.15
N PRO A 6 -0.33 53.82 -15.18
CA PRO A 6 -0.31 52.69 -14.22
C PRO A 6 0.06 53.09 -12.76
N GLN A 7 0.32 54.37 -12.46
CA GLN A 7 0.87 54.78 -11.15
C GLN A 7 -0.16 54.84 -9.99
N VAL A 8 -1.46 54.78 -10.28
CA VAL A 8 -2.50 54.90 -9.24
C VAL A 8 -2.76 53.55 -8.56
N SER A 9 -2.62 52.42 -9.27
CA SER A 9 -2.83 51.08 -8.70
C SER A 9 -1.72 50.67 -7.73
N GLU A 10 -0.46 50.95 -8.05
CA GLU A 10 0.68 50.65 -7.16
C GLU A 10 0.62 51.44 -5.84
N ASN A 11 0.17 52.70 -5.89
CA ASN A 11 0.04 53.53 -4.69
C ASN A 11 -1.10 53.08 -3.77
N VAL A 12 -2.17 52.50 -4.31
CA VAL A 12 -3.26 51.90 -3.52
C VAL A 12 -2.78 50.60 -2.88
N GLU A 13 -2.04 49.76 -3.60
CA GLU A 13 -1.45 48.53 -3.04
C GLU A 13 -0.43 48.82 -1.93
N LEU A 14 0.43 49.82 -2.12
CA LEU A 14 1.38 50.30 -1.10
C LEU A 14 0.66 50.88 0.13
N SER A 15 -0.39 51.68 -0.07
CA SER A 15 -1.19 52.23 1.03
C SER A 15 -1.92 51.14 1.82
N VAL A 16 -2.45 50.12 1.14
CA VAL A 16 -3.07 48.94 1.78
C VAL A 16 -2.02 48.10 2.51
N ALA A 17 -0.83 47.92 1.94
CA ALA A 17 0.27 47.20 2.59
C ALA A 17 0.78 47.93 3.84
N ILE A 18 0.95 49.25 3.77
CA ILE A 18 1.34 50.09 4.92
C ILE A 18 0.24 50.05 5.98
N SER A 19 -1.03 50.16 5.59
CA SER A 19 -2.16 50.08 6.52
C SER A 19 -2.22 48.72 7.22
N ARG A 20 -1.96 47.62 6.51
CA ARG A 20 -1.85 46.27 7.09
C ARG A 20 -0.67 46.16 8.05
N LEU A 21 0.50 46.66 7.67
CA LEU A 21 1.70 46.66 8.54
C LEU A 21 1.49 47.51 9.80
N THR A 22 0.82 48.65 9.70
CA THR A 22 0.47 49.47 10.86
C THR A 22 -0.59 48.80 11.74
N LEU A 23 -1.55 48.09 11.13
CA LEU A 23 -2.55 47.33 11.88
C LEU A 23 -1.89 46.17 12.63
N ASP A 24 -0.98 45.45 11.98
CA ASP A 24 -0.18 44.38 12.60
C ASP A 24 0.70 44.92 13.72
N PHE A 25 1.33 46.09 13.55
CA PHE A 25 2.14 46.71 14.59
C PHE A 25 1.28 47.15 15.80
N VAL A 26 0.14 47.79 15.55
CA VAL A 26 -0.80 48.19 16.62
C VAL A 26 -1.41 46.96 17.31
N MET A 27 -1.73 45.91 16.55
CA MET A 27 -2.18 44.63 17.11
C MET A 27 -1.07 43.98 17.96
N ASN A 28 0.20 44.11 17.58
CA ASN A 28 1.33 43.59 18.37
C ASN A 28 1.49 44.34 19.69
N ASP A 29 1.41 45.67 19.67
CA ASP A 29 1.54 46.49 20.87
C ASP A 29 0.35 46.29 21.82
N VAL A 30 -0.87 46.19 21.27
CA VAL A 30 -2.07 45.87 22.03
C VAL A 30 -2.00 44.45 22.58
N PHE A 31 -1.46 43.50 21.82
CA PHE A 31 -1.28 42.12 22.27
C PHE A 31 -0.22 42.00 23.35
N GLN A 32 0.95 42.63 23.21
CA GLN A 32 1.98 42.67 24.26
C GLN A 32 1.44 43.33 25.52
N SER A 33 0.71 44.44 25.39
CA SER A 33 0.06 45.10 26.52
C SER A 33 -1.01 44.20 27.16
N ALA A 34 -1.79 43.47 26.35
CA ALA A 34 -2.80 42.53 26.85
C ALA A 34 -2.18 41.28 27.48
N GLU A 35 -1.04 40.79 27.00
CA GLU A 35 -0.30 39.66 27.55
C GLU A 35 0.39 40.04 28.87
N GLU A 36 1.00 41.22 28.93
CA GLU A 36 1.54 41.79 30.16
C GLU A 36 0.43 42.00 31.20
N ASN A 37 -0.71 42.58 30.79
CA ASN A 37 -1.85 42.76 31.68
C ASN A 37 -2.49 41.43 32.10
N ALA A 38 -2.67 40.46 31.21
CA ALA A 38 -3.26 39.15 31.53
C ALA A 38 -2.34 38.23 32.36
N ASN A 39 -1.02 38.44 32.30
CA ASN A 39 -0.08 37.80 33.22
C ASN A 39 -0.10 38.47 34.61
N VAL A 40 -0.46 39.75 34.69
CA VAL A 40 -0.57 40.53 35.94
C VAL A 40 -1.95 40.36 36.61
N THR A 41 -3.04 40.32 35.83
CA THR A 41 -4.40 40.10 36.30
C THR A 41 -4.73 38.62 36.15
N CYS A 42 -4.87 37.90 37.26
CA CYS A 42 -5.11 36.46 37.32
C CYS A 42 -6.51 36.01 36.80
N ASP A 43 -7.12 36.76 35.87
CA ASP A 43 -8.48 36.54 35.40
C ASP A 43 -8.51 35.51 34.27
N GLU A 44 -9.03 34.32 34.56
CA GLU A 44 -9.19 33.23 33.58
C GLU A 44 -10.07 33.65 32.39
N LEU A 45 -11.10 34.48 32.61
CA LEU A 45 -12.02 34.96 31.57
C LEU A 45 -11.34 35.87 30.54
N ALA A 46 -10.47 36.78 30.98
CA ALA A 46 -9.70 37.64 30.07
C ALA A 46 -8.75 36.80 29.20
N LYS A 47 -8.14 35.77 29.78
CA LYS A 47 -7.30 34.81 29.03
C LYS A 47 -8.12 34.04 28.01
N TYR A 48 -9.35 33.61 28.36
CA TYR A 48 -10.26 32.95 27.42
C TYR A 48 -10.66 33.85 26.23
N GLU A 49 -10.92 35.14 26.46
CA GLU A 49 -11.25 36.08 25.40
C GLU A 49 -10.07 36.36 24.46
N ILE A 50 -8.85 36.52 25.01
CA ILE A 50 -7.63 36.70 24.21
C ILE A 50 -7.38 35.47 23.32
N ILE A 51 -7.53 34.26 23.88
CA ILE A 51 -7.38 33.01 23.13
C ILE A 51 -8.46 32.90 22.04
N SER A 52 -9.72 33.25 22.36
CA SER A 52 -10.81 33.28 21.39
C SER A 52 -10.51 34.22 20.22
N TRP A 53 -10.01 35.41 20.53
CA TRP A 53 -9.66 36.42 19.55
C TRP A 53 -8.46 35.98 18.69
N LEU A 54 -7.41 35.42 19.28
CA LEU A 54 -6.25 34.87 18.54
C LEU A 54 -6.67 33.78 17.55
N LEU A 55 -7.62 32.93 17.93
CA LEU A 55 -8.18 31.90 17.06
C LEU A 55 -9.01 32.50 15.92
N GLN A 56 -9.80 33.54 16.19
CA GLN A 56 -10.56 34.27 15.16
C GLN A 56 -9.66 34.97 14.15
N GLN A 57 -8.49 35.47 14.58
CA GLN A 57 -7.51 36.12 13.72
C GLN A 57 -6.54 35.14 13.02
N GLY A 58 -6.62 33.83 13.29
CA GLY A 58 -5.76 32.82 12.66
C GLY A 58 -4.28 32.90 13.05
N LEU A 59 -3.95 33.57 14.16
CA LEU A 59 -2.57 33.76 14.63
C LEU A 59 -2.04 32.52 15.37
N THR A 60 -1.95 31.39 14.65
CA THR A 60 -1.58 30.09 15.21
C THR A 60 -0.18 30.08 15.79
N ASP A 61 0.79 30.73 15.13
CA ASP A 61 2.19 30.66 15.55
C ASP A 61 2.44 31.34 16.90
N ARG A 62 1.66 32.39 17.19
CA ARG A 62 1.70 33.11 18.47
C ARG A 62 1.00 32.36 19.58
N LEU A 63 -0.13 31.72 19.26
CA LEU A 63 -0.85 30.87 20.20
C LEU A 63 0.00 29.66 20.63
N LEU A 64 0.85 29.14 19.74
CA LEU A 64 1.85 28.10 20.06
C LEU A 64 3.09 28.64 20.81
N ALA A 65 3.32 29.95 20.83
CA ALA A 65 4.46 30.59 21.50
C ALA A 65 4.14 31.03 22.94
N LEU A 66 2.87 30.91 23.37
CA LEU A 66 2.46 31.25 24.72
C LEU A 66 3.21 30.40 25.78
N PRO A 67 3.55 30.99 26.94
CA PRO A 67 4.27 30.31 28.01
C PRO A 67 3.45 29.15 28.61
N GLN A 68 4.14 28.15 29.17
CA GLN A 68 3.56 26.87 29.64
C GLN A 68 2.37 27.03 30.61
N ASN A 69 2.34 28.09 31.43
CA ASN A 69 1.24 28.36 32.35
C ASN A 69 -0.09 28.67 31.64
N ASN A 70 -0.02 29.24 30.44
CA ASN A 70 -1.20 29.57 29.63
C ASN A 70 -1.58 28.41 28.70
N GLN A 71 -0.71 27.41 28.51
CA GLN A 71 -0.99 26.23 27.68
C GLN A 71 -2.04 25.29 28.30
N SER A 72 -2.08 25.13 29.63
CA SER A 72 -3.12 24.30 30.27
C SER A 72 -4.52 24.90 30.08
N LEU A 73 -4.66 26.22 30.29
CA LEU A 73 -5.93 26.93 30.09
C LEU A 73 -6.36 26.94 28.62
N LEU A 74 -5.38 27.00 27.71
CA LEU A 74 -5.59 26.89 26.27
C LEU A 74 -6.10 25.52 25.85
N GLU A 75 -5.53 24.44 26.39
CA GLU A 75 -6.00 23.08 26.17
C GLU A 75 -7.45 22.92 26.66
N ASP A 76 -7.77 23.41 27.86
CA ASP A 76 -9.11 23.34 28.43
C ASP A 76 -10.11 24.17 27.63
N TYR A 77 -9.71 25.35 27.15
CA TYR A 77 -10.53 26.16 26.26
C TYR A 77 -10.83 25.43 24.95
N MET A 78 -9.79 24.89 24.31
CA MET A 78 -9.95 24.21 23.03
C MET A 78 -10.76 22.93 23.15
N LYS A 79 -10.61 22.17 24.25
CA LYS A 79 -11.44 20.99 24.54
C LYS A 79 -12.90 21.39 24.75
N LYS A 80 -13.19 22.39 25.59
CA LYS A 80 -14.57 22.90 25.80
C LYS A 80 -15.18 23.46 24.50
N ARG A 81 -14.39 24.17 23.69
CA ARG A 81 -14.83 24.67 22.39
C ARG A 81 -15.07 23.50 21.42
N LEU A 82 -14.26 22.46 21.47
CA LEU A 82 -14.47 21.26 20.68
C LEU A 82 -15.74 20.51 21.11
N ASP A 83 -16.02 20.39 22.40
CA ASP A 83 -17.24 19.73 22.92
C ASP A 83 -18.52 20.49 22.52
N THR A 84 -18.47 21.83 22.60
CA THR A 84 -19.58 22.70 22.18
C THR A 84 -19.79 22.73 20.66
N LEU A 85 -18.74 22.54 19.86
CA LEU A 85 -18.84 22.46 18.41
C LEU A 85 -19.20 21.04 17.92
N SER A 86 -18.76 20.01 18.64
CA SER A 86 -19.08 18.60 18.32
C SER A 86 -20.58 18.32 18.48
N SER A 87 -21.28 19.08 19.33
CA SER A 87 -22.74 19.02 19.48
C SER A 87 -23.52 19.83 18.45
N ARG A 88 -22.85 20.69 17.66
CA ARG A 88 -23.50 21.66 16.76
C ARG A 88 -23.36 21.38 15.28
N GLU A 89 -22.55 20.40 14.85
CA GLU A 89 -22.38 19.85 13.47
C GLU A 89 -22.11 20.84 12.31
N GLU A 90 -22.36 22.15 12.48
CA GLU A 90 -22.40 23.16 11.40
C GLU A 90 -21.01 23.70 11.01
N ASN A 91 -19.98 23.52 11.86
CA ASN A 91 -18.64 24.11 11.67
C ASN A 91 -17.50 23.05 11.61
N LEU A 92 -17.63 22.05 10.73
CA LEU A 92 -16.61 21.00 10.54
C LEU A 92 -15.19 21.56 10.28
N LEU A 93 -15.08 22.63 9.49
CA LEU A 93 -13.79 23.29 9.20
C LEU A 93 -13.14 23.88 10.45
N GLU A 94 -13.93 24.47 11.35
CA GLU A 94 -13.45 25.02 12.62
C GLU A 94 -13.00 23.89 13.55
N CYS A 95 -13.76 22.79 13.61
CA CYS A 95 -13.39 21.59 14.35
C CYS A 95 -12.05 20.99 13.87
N ILE A 96 -11.84 20.91 12.55
CA ILE A 96 -10.58 20.41 11.97
C ILE A 96 -9.41 21.31 12.38
N SER A 97 -9.53 22.62 12.17
CA SER A 97 -8.49 23.59 12.53
C SER A 97 -8.15 23.55 14.02
N LEU A 98 -9.16 23.46 14.90
CA LEU A 98 -8.95 23.36 16.35
C LEU A 98 -8.23 22.07 16.75
N ARG A 99 -8.61 20.92 16.19
CA ARG A 99 -7.93 19.64 16.49
C ARG A 99 -6.50 19.59 15.95
N LEU A 100 -6.24 20.15 14.76
CA LEU A 100 -4.88 20.30 14.23
C LEU A 100 -4.03 21.22 15.13
N MET A 101 -4.66 22.24 15.71
CA MET A 101 -3.99 23.14 16.64
C MET A 101 -3.62 22.45 17.95
N LEU A 102 -4.56 21.69 18.52
CA LEU A 102 -4.33 20.85 19.69
C LEU A 102 -3.19 19.84 19.45
N TRP A 103 -3.16 19.19 18.27
CA TRP A 103 -2.07 18.29 17.90
C TRP A 103 -0.69 19.00 17.93
N ARG A 104 -0.59 20.21 17.36
CA ARG A 104 0.65 21.00 17.39
C ARG A 104 1.06 21.37 18.82
N LEU A 105 0.11 21.72 19.69
CA LEU A 105 0.36 22.00 21.10
C LEU A 105 0.89 20.76 21.84
N PHE A 106 0.22 19.61 21.69
CA PHE A 106 0.65 18.36 22.33
C PHE A 106 2.04 17.91 21.87
N THR A 107 2.36 18.11 20.58
CA THR A 107 3.69 17.82 20.04
C THR A 107 4.77 18.68 20.69
N LYS A 108 4.50 19.98 20.94
CA LYS A 108 5.44 20.87 21.64
C LYS A 108 5.68 20.48 23.10
N ARG A 109 4.68 19.88 23.75
CA ARG A 109 4.74 19.44 25.15
C ARG A 109 5.35 18.04 25.33
N ASN A 110 5.78 17.38 24.25
CA ASN A 110 6.17 15.96 24.22
C ASN A 110 5.04 14.99 24.64
N ALA A 111 3.78 15.44 24.57
CA ALA A 111 2.58 14.65 24.83
C ALA A 111 2.17 13.89 23.56
N HIS A 112 3.02 12.96 23.12
CA HIS A 112 2.88 12.31 21.81
C HIS A 112 1.69 11.34 21.72
N PHE A 113 1.22 10.80 22.84
CA PHE A 113 0.08 9.89 22.87
C PHE A 113 -1.23 10.66 22.65
N GLU A 114 -1.43 11.76 23.36
CA GLU A 114 -2.56 12.68 23.22
C GLU A 114 -2.58 13.30 21.81
N ALA A 115 -1.41 13.64 21.27
CA ALA A 115 -1.25 14.08 19.89
C ALA A 115 -1.77 13.03 18.89
N ALA A 116 -1.44 11.75 19.10
CA ALA A 116 -1.91 10.66 18.26
C ALA A 116 -3.41 10.41 18.39
N GLN A 117 -3.99 10.53 19.59
CA GLN A 117 -5.44 10.44 19.81
C GLN A 117 -6.20 11.55 19.09
N MET A 118 -5.69 12.79 19.13
CA MET A 118 -6.31 13.89 18.41
C MET A 118 -6.31 13.66 16.89
N LEU A 119 -5.20 13.14 16.34
CA LEU A 119 -5.10 12.81 14.91
C LEU A 119 -5.99 11.62 14.51
N GLU A 120 -6.06 10.57 15.32
CA GLU A 120 -6.97 9.44 15.08
C GLU A 120 -8.43 9.94 15.12
N SER A 121 -8.79 10.72 16.14
CA SER A 121 -10.13 11.28 16.25
C SER A 121 -10.50 12.17 15.06
N LEU A 122 -9.52 12.87 14.46
CA LEU A 122 -9.69 13.67 13.24
C LEU A 122 -9.98 12.79 12.02
N ALA A 123 -9.26 11.69 11.89
CA ALA A 123 -9.49 10.72 10.81
C ALA A 123 -10.89 10.07 10.93
N LEU A 124 -11.39 9.90 12.16
CA LEU A 124 -12.68 9.26 12.46
C LEU A 124 -13.87 10.23 12.55
N SER A 125 -13.67 11.52 12.83
CA SER A 125 -14.77 12.46 13.17
C SER A 125 -15.74 12.81 12.03
N CYS A 126 -15.55 12.28 10.83
CA CYS A 126 -16.48 12.47 9.70
C CYS A 126 -17.58 11.39 9.66
N GLN A 127 -17.88 10.75 10.79
CA GLN A 127 -18.74 9.55 10.89
C GLN A 127 -20.24 9.81 10.72
N HIS A 128 -20.71 11.07 10.79
CA HIS A 128 -22.15 11.33 10.79
C HIS A 128 -22.57 12.28 9.66
N ASN A 129 -23.53 11.77 8.88
CA ASN A 129 -24.38 12.42 7.91
C ASN A 129 -23.93 12.23 6.45
N SER A 130 -24.34 11.06 5.94
CA SER A 130 -24.94 10.84 4.62
C SER A 130 -25.04 12.09 3.75
N GLU A 131 -23.95 12.36 3.03
CA GLU A 131 -23.81 12.96 1.69
C GLU A 131 -22.34 13.47 1.58
N PRO A 132 -21.49 12.89 0.70
CA PRO A 132 -20.11 13.34 0.50
C PRO A 132 -20.11 14.75 -0.10
N THR A 133 -20.16 15.77 0.75
CA THR A 133 -20.10 17.17 0.32
C THR A 133 -18.64 17.62 0.27
N MET A 134 -18.25 18.50 -0.66
CA MET A 134 -16.91 19.11 -0.83
C MET A 134 -16.27 19.70 0.46
N ARG A 135 -17.01 19.79 1.58
CA ARG A 135 -16.53 20.21 2.90
C ARG A 135 -16.03 19.07 3.79
N THR A 136 -16.12 17.82 3.36
CA THR A 136 -15.62 16.65 4.10
C THR A 136 -14.13 16.44 3.87
N LEU A 137 -13.43 15.90 4.88
CA LEU A 137 -12.02 15.52 4.75
C LEU A 137 -11.85 14.45 3.66
N SER A 138 -10.98 14.73 2.68
CA SER A 138 -10.51 13.76 1.68
C SER A 138 -9.83 12.57 2.36
N LEU A 139 -9.97 11.39 1.76
CA LEU A 139 -9.27 10.18 2.14
C LEU A 139 -7.75 10.39 2.30
N ASP A 140 -7.13 11.16 1.40
CA ASP A 140 -5.68 11.43 1.46
C ASP A 140 -5.29 12.15 2.75
N ASN A 141 -6.09 13.13 3.20
CA ASN A 141 -5.85 13.82 4.46
C ASN A 141 -5.98 12.86 5.65
N ARG A 142 -6.88 11.88 5.58
CA ARG A 142 -7.05 10.90 6.67
C ARG A 142 -5.89 9.92 6.74
N ILE A 143 -5.41 9.44 5.60
CA ILE A 143 -4.20 8.62 5.49
C ILE A 143 -3.02 9.40 6.08
N GLU A 144 -2.89 10.68 5.74
CA GLU A 144 -1.85 11.54 6.30
C GLU A 144 -1.97 11.70 7.83
N TYR A 145 -3.19 11.93 8.36
CA TYR A 145 -3.39 12.04 9.81
C TYR A 145 -3.08 10.74 10.54
N LEU A 146 -3.51 9.59 10.02
CA LEU A 146 -3.20 8.27 10.58
C LEU A 146 -1.70 7.97 10.52
N ALA A 147 -1.03 8.28 9.40
CA ALA A 147 0.41 8.14 9.26
C ALA A 147 1.17 9.01 10.28
N ARG A 148 0.76 10.27 10.45
CA ARG A 148 1.33 11.18 11.47
C ARG A 148 1.05 10.71 12.91
N ALA A 149 -0.11 10.10 13.15
CA ALA A 149 -0.43 9.50 14.44
C ALA A 149 0.52 8.34 14.76
N ILE A 150 0.79 7.46 13.78
CA ILE A 150 1.76 6.36 13.93
C ILE A 150 3.17 6.88 14.20
N VAL A 151 3.61 7.93 13.49
CA VAL A 151 4.92 8.55 13.75
C VAL A 151 5.01 9.09 15.17
N SER A 152 3.93 9.75 15.64
CA SER A 152 3.85 10.28 17.01
C SER A 152 3.88 9.15 18.06
N LEU A 153 3.18 8.03 17.83
CA LEU A 153 3.25 6.87 18.72
C LEU A 153 4.63 6.20 18.71
N LYS A 154 5.30 6.17 17.55
CA LYS A 154 6.66 5.61 17.43
C LYS A 154 7.73 6.49 18.06
N SER A 155 7.49 7.79 18.23
CA SER A 155 8.39 8.71 18.92
C SER A 155 8.30 8.64 20.45
N LEU A 156 7.31 7.93 21.00
CA LEU A 156 7.22 7.69 22.46
C LEU A 156 8.46 6.95 22.99
N GLU A 157 8.75 7.16 24.27
CA GLU A 157 9.79 6.42 24.99
C GLU A 157 9.49 4.91 25.00
N SER A 158 10.53 4.07 25.11
CA SER A 158 10.39 2.62 25.00
C SER A 158 9.32 2.06 25.95
N GLN A 159 9.31 2.46 27.21
CA GLN A 159 8.33 1.96 28.19
C GLN A 159 6.88 2.33 27.83
N GLN A 160 6.66 3.58 27.39
CA GLN A 160 5.34 4.06 26.96
C GLN A 160 4.88 3.39 25.67
N ARG A 161 5.80 3.10 24.72
CA ARG A 161 5.48 2.35 23.49
C ARG A 161 4.99 0.95 23.77
N HIS A 162 5.56 0.25 24.75
CA HIS A 162 5.10 -1.10 25.10
C HIS A 162 3.70 -1.05 25.73
N SER A 163 3.44 -0.06 26.60
CA SER A 163 2.12 0.16 27.21
C SER A 163 1.04 0.44 26.15
N HIS A 164 1.36 1.25 25.14
CA HIS A 164 0.44 1.64 24.07
C HIS A 164 0.56 0.81 22.79
N SER A 165 1.20 -0.36 22.84
CA SER A 165 1.43 -1.22 21.67
C SER A 165 0.13 -1.67 21.00
N GLN A 166 -0.89 -2.01 21.78
CA GLN A 166 -2.22 -2.39 21.27
C GLN A 166 -2.90 -1.23 20.53
N TYR A 167 -2.77 -0.02 21.06
CA TYR A 167 -3.31 1.19 20.44
C TYR A 167 -2.58 1.51 19.14
N LEU A 168 -1.25 1.40 19.12
CA LEU A 168 -0.44 1.54 17.90
C LEU A 168 -0.91 0.56 16.82
N LYS A 169 -1.14 -0.70 17.17
CA LYS A 169 -1.66 -1.71 16.24
C LYS A 169 -3.05 -1.33 15.72
N ALA A 170 -3.96 -0.88 16.58
CA ALA A 170 -5.30 -0.45 16.16
C ALA A 170 -5.27 0.76 15.20
N VAL A 171 -4.32 1.68 15.35
CA VAL A 171 -4.14 2.81 14.42
C VAL A 171 -3.50 2.33 13.10
N GLN A 172 -2.59 1.35 13.15
CA GLN A 172 -2.03 0.72 11.93
C GLN A 172 -3.11 -0.02 11.14
N ASP A 173 -3.93 -0.85 11.79
CA ASP A 173 -5.01 -1.56 11.11
C ASP A 173 -6.02 -0.58 10.45
N ARG A 174 -6.21 0.61 11.04
CA ARG A 174 -7.00 1.71 10.43
C ARG A 174 -6.30 2.37 9.24
N LEU A 175 -4.98 2.53 9.28
CA LEU A 175 -4.23 3.02 8.13
C LEU A 175 -4.32 2.01 6.98
N ASP A 176 -4.13 0.73 7.26
CA ASP A 176 -4.20 -0.34 6.26
C ASP A 176 -5.58 -0.39 5.57
N THR A 177 -6.67 -0.20 6.33
CA THR A 177 -8.03 -0.09 5.75
C THR A 177 -8.22 1.18 4.92
N ALA A 178 -7.64 2.32 5.33
CA ALA A 178 -7.69 3.56 4.56
C ALA A 178 -6.88 3.47 3.25
N GLU A 179 -5.71 2.83 3.28
CA GLU A 179 -4.90 2.55 2.08
C GLU A 179 -5.62 1.60 1.12
N LEU A 180 -6.31 0.58 1.65
CA LEU A 180 -7.15 -0.32 0.86
C LEU A 180 -8.30 0.43 0.18
N GLN A 181 -8.95 1.35 0.90
CA GLN A 181 -9.97 2.23 0.35
C GLN A 181 -9.42 3.14 -0.75
N GLN A 182 -8.16 3.59 -0.63
CA GLN A 182 -7.48 4.40 -1.66
C GLN A 182 -7.13 3.57 -2.89
N GLN A 183 -6.69 2.32 -2.71
CA GLN A 183 -6.45 1.38 -3.82
C GLN A 183 -7.74 1.11 -4.60
N LEU A 184 -8.85 0.86 -3.91
CA LEU A 184 -10.18 0.72 -4.53
C LEU A 184 -10.55 1.96 -5.36
N LEU A 185 -10.30 3.15 -4.82
CA LEU A 185 -10.55 4.41 -5.54
C LEU A 185 -9.68 4.52 -6.80
N GLN A 186 -8.40 4.17 -6.74
CA GLN A 186 -7.50 4.20 -7.90
C GLN A 186 -7.91 3.17 -8.97
N GLU A 187 -8.32 1.97 -8.56
CA GLU A 187 -8.84 0.94 -9.46
C GLU A 187 -10.14 1.38 -10.16
N LEU A 188 -11.04 2.07 -9.44
CA LEU A 188 -12.23 2.67 -10.03
C LEU A 188 -11.89 3.68 -11.10
N LEU A 189 -11.01 4.63 -10.77
CA LEU A 189 -10.59 5.69 -11.70
C LEU A 189 -9.92 5.11 -12.95
N THR A 190 -9.25 3.97 -12.82
CA THR A 190 -8.58 3.28 -13.95
C THR A 190 -9.55 2.42 -14.77
N SER A 191 -10.62 1.89 -14.15
CA SER A 191 -11.59 0.98 -14.80
C SER A 191 -12.59 1.68 -15.74
N GLY A 192 -12.54 3.01 -15.86
CA GLY A 192 -13.40 3.82 -16.74
C GLY A 192 -14.50 4.56 -15.97
N SER A 193 -15.16 5.51 -16.63
CA SER A 193 -16.23 6.32 -16.02
C SER A 193 -17.62 5.77 -16.32
N GLY A 194 -18.46 5.72 -15.29
CA GLY A 194 -19.87 5.37 -15.35
C GLY A 194 -20.58 5.97 -14.14
N VAL A 195 -21.88 6.25 -14.25
CA VAL A 195 -22.62 6.97 -13.19
C VAL A 195 -22.53 6.26 -11.82
N ASP A 196 -22.58 4.93 -11.82
CA ASP A 196 -22.41 4.13 -10.60
C ASP A 196 -20.96 4.17 -10.06
N ILE A 197 -19.97 4.18 -10.96
CA ILE A 197 -18.54 4.26 -10.63
C ILE A 197 -18.19 5.63 -10.04
N ASP A 198 -18.69 6.71 -10.62
CA ASP A 198 -18.44 8.08 -10.16
C ASP A 198 -19.08 8.30 -8.78
N SER A 199 -20.28 7.75 -8.56
CA SER A 199 -20.94 7.79 -7.25
C SER A 199 -20.17 6.98 -6.18
N ALA A 200 -19.62 5.82 -6.55
CA ALA A 200 -18.80 4.99 -5.67
C ALA A 200 -17.47 5.68 -5.36
N ALA A 201 -16.83 6.30 -6.36
CA ALA A 201 -15.60 7.06 -6.20
C ALA A 201 -15.78 8.25 -5.25
N GLN A 202 -16.88 9.00 -5.37
CA GLN A 202 -17.21 10.08 -4.43
C GLN A 202 -17.43 9.56 -3.01
N LYS A 203 -18.16 8.43 -2.85
CA LYS A 203 -18.37 7.80 -1.54
C LYS A 203 -17.08 7.28 -0.91
N LEU A 204 -16.12 6.80 -1.69
CA LEU A 204 -14.82 6.33 -1.17
C LEU A 204 -13.86 7.47 -0.89
N SER A 205 -13.88 8.54 -1.70
CA SER A 205 -12.98 9.69 -1.53
C SER A 205 -13.37 10.58 -0.34
N PHE A 206 -14.67 10.80 -0.14
CA PHE A 206 -15.20 11.77 0.82
C PHE A 206 -16.03 11.13 1.94
N GLY A 207 -16.47 9.88 1.77
CA GLY A 207 -17.21 9.14 2.81
C GLY A 207 -16.31 8.67 3.96
N PRO A 208 -16.89 8.01 4.99
CA PRO A 208 -16.15 7.54 6.18
C PRO A 208 -15.11 6.45 5.84
N LEU A 209 -14.28 6.10 6.83
CA LEU A 209 -13.51 4.85 6.75
C LEU A 209 -14.49 3.70 6.92
N TYR A 210 -14.61 2.88 5.87
CA TYR A 210 -15.53 1.76 5.83
C TYR A 210 -14.91 0.51 6.45
N ASP A 211 -15.73 -0.32 7.10
CA ASP A 211 -15.31 -1.63 7.59
C ASP A 211 -14.99 -2.58 6.43
N LEU A 212 -14.10 -3.53 6.65
CA LEU A 212 -13.69 -4.53 5.64
C LEU A 212 -14.88 -5.23 4.97
N THR A 213 -15.91 -5.60 5.74
CA THR A 213 -17.12 -6.24 5.21
C THR A 213 -17.91 -5.31 4.31
N THR A 214 -18.00 -4.02 4.65
CA THR A 214 -18.69 -3.02 3.82
C THR A 214 -17.92 -2.71 2.55
N LEU A 215 -16.59 -2.61 2.64
CA LEU A 215 -15.70 -2.48 1.46
C LEU A 215 -15.86 -3.67 0.51
N PHE A 216 -15.97 -4.89 1.05
CA PHE A 216 -16.17 -6.09 0.26
C PHE A 216 -17.55 -6.10 -0.43
N MET A 217 -18.63 -5.97 0.34
CA MET A 217 -19.99 -6.17 -0.17
C MET A 217 -20.50 -5.02 -1.05
N GLN A 218 -20.11 -3.78 -0.75
CA GLN A 218 -20.62 -2.61 -1.46
C GLN A 218 -19.74 -2.19 -2.64
N PHE A 219 -18.45 -2.52 -2.62
CA PHE A 219 -17.50 -2.05 -3.63
C PHE A 219 -16.77 -3.19 -4.33
N ALA A 220 -16.04 -4.03 -3.59
CA ALA A 220 -15.14 -5.01 -4.21
C ALA A 220 -15.88 -6.12 -4.98
N GLU A 221 -16.97 -6.65 -4.42
CA GLU A 221 -17.79 -7.70 -5.04
C GLU A 221 -18.57 -7.19 -6.27
N PRO A 222 -19.37 -6.11 -6.18
CA PRO A 222 -20.18 -5.65 -7.33
C PRO A 222 -19.34 -5.15 -8.51
N LEU A 223 -18.15 -4.61 -8.24
CA LEU A 223 -17.26 -4.01 -9.24
C LEU A 223 -16.17 -4.98 -9.72
N ASN A 224 -16.17 -6.23 -9.23
CA ASN A 224 -15.22 -7.28 -9.57
C ASN A 224 -13.75 -6.85 -9.42
N MET A 225 -13.43 -6.18 -8.31
CA MET A 225 -12.08 -5.71 -7.99
C MET A 225 -11.29 -6.79 -7.28
N TYR A 226 -10.69 -7.69 -8.06
CA TYR A 226 -10.04 -8.88 -7.53
C TYR A 226 -8.79 -8.57 -6.68
N GLU A 227 -8.00 -7.56 -7.06
CA GLU A 227 -6.84 -7.10 -6.27
C GLU A 227 -7.26 -6.66 -4.86
N ALA A 228 -8.27 -5.79 -4.78
CA ALA A 228 -8.81 -5.36 -3.49
C ALA A 228 -9.46 -6.52 -2.70
N LYS A 229 -10.16 -7.47 -3.34
CA LYS A 229 -10.71 -8.66 -2.65
C LYS A 229 -9.61 -9.45 -1.93
N LEU A 230 -8.46 -9.66 -2.57
CA LEU A 230 -7.32 -10.36 -1.98
C LEU A 230 -6.73 -9.59 -0.79
N HIS A 231 -6.62 -8.27 -0.89
CA HIS A 231 -6.18 -7.42 0.21
C HIS A 231 -7.15 -7.47 1.40
N ILE A 232 -8.46 -7.44 1.15
CA ILE A 232 -9.49 -7.55 2.20
C ILE A 232 -9.40 -8.92 2.88
N PHE A 233 -9.28 -10.01 2.14
CA PHE A 233 -9.16 -11.36 2.73
C PHE A 233 -7.95 -11.49 3.64
N ARG A 234 -6.81 -10.90 3.25
CA ARG A 234 -5.63 -10.88 4.11
C ARG A 234 -5.84 -10.05 5.36
N ALA A 235 -6.39 -8.83 5.23
CA ALA A 235 -6.67 -7.94 6.36
C ALA A 235 -7.67 -8.57 7.35
N ALA A 236 -8.65 -9.32 6.84
CA ALA A 236 -9.62 -10.06 7.64
C ALA A 236 -9.09 -11.41 8.17
N ASN A 237 -7.86 -11.80 7.81
CA ASN A 237 -7.27 -13.10 8.10
C ASN A 237 -8.16 -14.30 7.68
N HIS A 238 -8.76 -14.20 6.49
CA HIS A 238 -9.64 -15.22 5.94
C HIS A 238 -8.86 -16.47 5.53
N GLN A 239 -9.28 -17.65 5.99
CA GLN A 239 -8.52 -18.90 5.84
C GLN A 239 -8.97 -19.83 4.70
N ASP A 240 -9.99 -19.45 3.93
CA ASP A 240 -10.49 -20.27 2.82
C ASP A 240 -9.54 -20.22 1.61
N CYS A 241 -8.71 -21.26 1.47
CA CYS A 241 -7.79 -21.43 0.36
C CYS A 241 -8.51 -21.46 -1.00
N GLU A 242 -9.66 -22.11 -1.10
CA GLU A 242 -10.33 -22.34 -2.38
C GLU A 242 -10.92 -21.03 -2.91
N LEU A 243 -11.51 -20.22 -2.02
CA LEU A 243 -11.98 -18.89 -2.38
C LEU A 243 -10.85 -17.97 -2.84
N ILE A 244 -9.71 -17.97 -2.14
CA ILE A 244 -8.53 -17.18 -2.53
C ILE A 244 -8.02 -17.62 -3.90
N ARG A 245 -7.95 -18.94 -4.14
CA ARG A 245 -7.54 -19.51 -5.44
C ARG A 245 -8.52 -19.14 -6.56
N ALA A 246 -9.83 -19.13 -6.29
CA ALA A 246 -10.84 -18.70 -7.25
C ALA A 246 -10.66 -17.22 -7.65
N VAL A 247 -10.50 -16.33 -6.67
CA VAL A 247 -10.27 -14.90 -6.94
C VAL A 247 -8.98 -14.67 -7.73
N TRP A 248 -7.90 -15.40 -7.43
CA TRP A 248 -6.67 -15.36 -8.23
C TRP A 248 -6.89 -15.83 -9.67
N THR A 249 -7.67 -16.90 -9.85
CA THR A 249 -8.00 -17.40 -11.19
C THR A 249 -8.77 -16.37 -12.00
N ASP A 250 -9.73 -15.68 -11.39
CA ASP A 250 -10.52 -14.65 -12.05
C ASP A 250 -9.72 -13.37 -12.32
N LEU A 251 -8.83 -12.99 -11.39
CA LEU A 251 -7.86 -11.91 -11.59
C LEU A 251 -6.98 -12.17 -12.80
N LEU A 252 -6.36 -13.35 -12.87
CA LEU A 252 -5.49 -13.72 -13.99
C LEU A 252 -6.28 -13.74 -15.30
N LYS A 253 -7.47 -14.36 -15.31
CA LYS A 253 -8.35 -14.35 -16.49
C LYS A 253 -8.69 -12.93 -16.94
N ARG A 254 -8.99 -11.99 -16.03
CA ARG A 254 -9.27 -10.59 -16.37
C ARG A 254 -8.08 -9.96 -17.12
N HIS A 255 -6.87 -10.10 -16.60
CA HIS A 255 -5.67 -9.54 -17.25
C HIS A 255 -5.29 -10.24 -18.55
N LEU A 256 -5.56 -11.55 -18.66
CA LEU A 256 -5.25 -12.35 -19.85
C LEU A 256 -6.30 -12.22 -20.96
N THR A 257 -7.55 -11.90 -20.62
CA THR A 257 -8.68 -11.77 -21.57
C THR A 257 -8.91 -10.32 -21.99
N TYR A 258 -8.54 -9.34 -21.16
CA TYR A 258 -8.66 -7.92 -21.50
C TYR A 258 -7.68 -7.54 -22.63
N GLN A 259 -8.14 -7.71 -23.87
CA GLN A 259 -7.53 -7.14 -25.06
C GLN A 259 -8.48 -6.04 -25.58
N PRO A 260 -8.04 -4.77 -25.69
CA PRO A 260 -8.81 -3.81 -26.46
C PRO A 260 -8.85 -4.29 -27.92
N GLU A 261 -10.04 -4.48 -28.47
CA GLU A 261 -10.28 -4.98 -29.84
C GLU A 261 -9.85 -4.00 -30.96
N GLN A 262 -8.89 -3.11 -30.72
CA GLN A 262 -8.49 -2.12 -31.72
C GLN A 262 -6.98 -2.13 -31.94
N HIS A 263 -6.62 -2.57 -33.15
CA HIS A 263 -5.29 -2.55 -33.77
C HIS A 263 -4.28 -3.58 -33.22
N GLY A 264 -4.18 -4.71 -33.93
CA GLY A 264 -2.98 -5.19 -34.65
C GLY A 264 -1.61 -5.34 -33.97
N ASP A 265 -1.32 -4.60 -32.90
CA ASP A 265 -0.04 -4.55 -32.20
C ASP A 265 -0.29 -4.41 -30.69
N VAL A 266 -0.54 -5.50 -29.95
CA VAL A 266 -0.35 -5.50 -28.49
C VAL A 266 0.18 -6.85 -28.00
N PRO A 267 1.44 -6.89 -27.53
CA PRO A 267 1.80 -7.82 -26.45
C PRO A 267 2.40 -7.11 -25.22
N ALA A 268 3.11 -5.98 -25.39
CA ALA A 268 3.94 -5.44 -24.32
C ALA A 268 3.15 -4.75 -23.18
N SER A 269 2.02 -4.09 -23.47
CA SER A 269 1.27 -3.30 -22.47
C SER A 269 0.44 -4.16 -21.51
N SER A 270 -0.16 -5.25 -21.98
CA SER A 270 -0.92 -6.18 -21.12
C SER A 270 0.00 -7.03 -20.26
N GLU A 271 1.14 -7.48 -20.80
CA GLU A 271 2.19 -8.18 -20.04
C GLU A 271 2.80 -7.27 -18.96
N LEU A 272 3.01 -5.99 -19.29
CA LEU A 272 3.44 -4.98 -18.34
C LEU A 272 2.44 -4.81 -17.19
N ALA A 273 1.16 -4.67 -17.51
CA ALA A 273 0.10 -4.51 -16.50
C ALA A 273 -0.01 -5.75 -15.60
N LEU A 274 0.10 -6.95 -16.16
CA LEU A 274 0.08 -8.20 -15.40
C LEU A 274 1.33 -8.35 -14.52
N ALA A 275 2.52 -8.04 -15.04
CA ALA A 275 3.76 -8.07 -14.26
C ALA A 275 3.71 -7.06 -13.09
N GLU A 276 3.21 -5.85 -13.33
CA GLU A 276 3.06 -4.83 -12.29
C GLU A 276 2.00 -5.23 -11.26
N CYS A 277 0.88 -5.83 -11.69
CA CYS A 277 -0.12 -6.40 -10.78
C CYS A 277 0.49 -7.46 -9.85
N LEU A 278 1.18 -8.46 -10.41
CA LEU A 278 1.82 -9.49 -9.60
C LEU A 278 2.84 -8.87 -8.65
N ARG A 279 3.61 -7.88 -9.11
CA ARG A 279 4.65 -7.21 -8.32
C ARG A 279 4.03 -6.50 -7.12
N ARG A 280 2.99 -5.69 -7.35
CA ARG A 280 2.26 -4.97 -6.30
C ARG A 280 1.69 -5.94 -5.27
N GLN A 281 1.01 -7.00 -5.72
CA GLN A 281 0.43 -8.00 -4.83
C GLN A 281 1.50 -8.73 -3.98
N TYR A 282 2.59 -9.16 -4.61
CA TYR A 282 3.70 -9.84 -3.93
C TYR A 282 4.41 -8.92 -2.92
N GLN A 283 4.68 -7.68 -3.30
CA GLN A 283 5.31 -6.68 -2.42
C GLN A 283 4.44 -6.38 -1.21
N HIS A 284 3.13 -6.22 -1.40
CA HIS A 284 2.20 -5.95 -0.31
C HIS A 284 2.19 -7.08 0.71
N ILE A 285 2.26 -8.34 0.26
CA ILE A 285 2.33 -9.52 1.14
C ILE A 285 3.65 -9.57 1.91
N ILE A 286 4.78 -9.28 1.25
CA ILE A 286 6.08 -9.20 1.95
C ILE A 286 6.07 -8.11 3.01
N GLN A 287 5.55 -6.93 2.70
CA GLN A 287 5.49 -5.80 3.64
C GLN A 287 4.66 -6.16 4.88
N ALA A 288 3.48 -6.78 4.69
CA ALA A 288 2.68 -7.23 5.82
C ALA A 288 3.37 -8.34 6.62
N ASN A 289 3.99 -9.32 5.98
CA ASN A 289 4.72 -10.38 6.69
C ASN A 289 5.87 -9.82 7.54
N LYS A 290 6.56 -8.76 7.07
CA LYS A 290 7.57 -8.04 7.84
C LYS A 290 6.99 -7.29 9.03
N ALA A 291 5.81 -6.69 8.88
CA ALA A 291 5.15 -5.91 9.93
C ALA A 291 4.63 -6.80 11.08
N TYR A 292 4.15 -8.01 10.79
CA TYR A 292 3.56 -8.89 11.79
C TYR A 292 4.55 -9.79 12.56
N HIS A 293 5.88 -9.60 12.41
CA HIS A 293 6.91 -10.40 13.10
C HIS A 293 6.64 -11.93 13.08
N SER A 294 6.01 -12.43 12.01
CA SER A 294 5.84 -13.86 11.80
C SER A 294 7.14 -14.39 11.22
N GLU A 295 7.83 -15.21 12.01
CA GLU A 295 9.06 -15.93 11.63
C GLU A 295 8.85 -16.92 10.47
N LEU A 296 7.66 -16.99 9.86
CA LEU A 296 7.49 -17.72 8.62
C LEU A 296 8.04 -16.88 7.45
N ASN A 297 9.32 -17.11 7.20
CA ASN A 297 9.98 -17.03 5.89
C ASN A 297 9.30 -17.93 4.81
N SER A 298 8.01 -18.27 4.95
CA SER A 298 7.26 -18.99 3.94
C SER A 298 6.81 -18.00 2.88
N THR A 299 7.56 -18.02 1.78
CA THR A 299 7.15 -17.44 0.50
C THR A 299 5.87 -18.05 -0.05
N ASP A 300 5.41 -19.16 0.55
CA ASP A 300 4.08 -19.75 0.39
C ASP A 300 3.13 -19.15 1.43
N SER A 301 2.81 -17.87 1.26
CA SER A 301 1.69 -17.28 1.98
C SER A 301 0.40 -17.80 1.34
N LEU A 302 -0.56 -18.26 2.15
CA LEU A 302 -1.92 -18.64 1.72
C LEU A 302 -2.51 -17.67 0.68
N TYR A 303 -2.19 -16.39 0.82
CA TYR A 303 -2.69 -15.28 0.01
C TYR A 303 -1.98 -15.10 -1.35
N PHE A 304 -0.86 -15.79 -1.58
CA PHE A 304 -0.13 -15.80 -2.86
C PHE A 304 0.18 -17.24 -3.30
N PRO A 305 -0.78 -17.92 -3.95
CA PRO A 305 -0.62 -19.30 -4.39
C PRO A 305 0.28 -19.37 -5.63
N GLY A 306 1.60 -19.39 -5.44
CA GLY A 306 2.60 -19.42 -6.53
C GLY A 306 2.39 -20.57 -7.51
N GLU A 307 2.06 -21.76 -7.02
CA GLU A 307 1.79 -22.94 -7.85
C GLU A 307 0.59 -22.73 -8.80
N LEU A 308 -0.50 -22.12 -8.29
CA LEU A 308 -1.67 -21.82 -9.10
C LEU A 308 -1.35 -20.77 -10.16
N ILE A 309 -0.65 -19.70 -9.78
CA ILE A 309 -0.31 -18.60 -10.69
C ILE A 309 0.56 -19.13 -11.83
N VAL A 310 1.60 -19.91 -11.52
CA VAL A 310 2.47 -20.53 -12.54
C VAL A 310 1.66 -21.51 -13.40
N ALA A 311 0.80 -22.33 -12.81
CA ALA A 311 -0.06 -23.26 -13.56
C ALA A 311 -0.94 -22.55 -14.59
N GLN A 312 -1.66 -21.50 -14.16
CA GLN A 312 -2.59 -20.75 -15.02
C GLN A 312 -1.85 -19.99 -16.14
N LEU A 313 -0.70 -19.39 -15.83
CA LEU A 313 0.11 -18.69 -16.84
C LEU A 313 0.70 -19.65 -17.88
N GLU A 314 1.18 -20.82 -17.47
CA GLU A 314 1.67 -21.84 -18.40
C GLU A 314 0.53 -22.46 -19.21
N GLN A 315 -0.65 -22.70 -18.61
CA GLN A 315 -1.84 -23.15 -19.34
C GLN A 315 -2.19 -22.16 -20.46
N TYR A 316 -2.25 -20.87 -20.14
CA TYR A 316 -2.50 -19.82 -21.12
C TYR A 316 -1.41 -19.77 -22.21
N ALA A 317 -0.15 -19.88 -21.83
CA ALA A 317 0.97 -19.88 -22.77
C ALA A 317 0.96 -21.09 -23.71
N ILE A 318 0.50 -22.25 -23.24
CA ILE A 318 0.31 -23.45 -24.06
C ILE A 318 -0.86 -23.27 -25.01
N GLU A 319 -2.01 -22.78 -24.55
CA GLU A 319 -3.20 -22.55 -25.37
C GLU A 319 -2.94 -21.57 -26.52
N ARG A 320 -2.13 -20.54 -26.26
CA ARG A 320 -1.74 -19.51 -27.24
C ARG A 320 -0.47 -19.84 -28.03
N ASN A 321 0.16 -21.01 -27.80
CA ASN A 321 1.45 -21.41 -28.39
C ASN A 321 2.57 -20.36 -28.22
N LEU A 322 2.65 -19.71 -27.06
CA LEU A 322 3.69 -18.74 -26.74
C LEU A 322 5.03 -19.43 -26.43
N ASP A 323 6.11 -18.67 -26.54
CA ASP A 323 7.48 -19.14 -26.26
C ASP A 323 7.65 -19.70 -24.84
N THR A 324 8.59 -20.62 -24.69
CA THR A 324 8.93 -21.27 -23.41
C THR A 324 9.53 -20.30 -22.40
N SER A 325 10.08 -19.17 -22.85
CA SER A 325 10.64 -18.14 -21.97
C SER A 325 9.63 -17.10 -21.52
N TRP A 326 8.39 -17.12 -22.02
CA TRP A 326 7.40 -16.05 -21.78
C TRP A 326 7.07 -15.87 -20.29
N VAL A 327 6.72 -16.97 -19.60
CA VAL A 327 6.42 -16.94 -18.16
C VAL A 327 7.64 -16.47 -17.36
N LEU A 328 8.84 -16.93 -17.74
CA LEU A 328 10.09 -16.51 -17.10
C LEU A 328 10.38 -15.01 -17.29
N ALA A 329 10.13 -14.48 -18.47
CA ALA A 329 10.28 -13.07 -18.76
C ALA A 329 9.29 -12.22 -17.95
N LEU A 330 8.06 -12.71 -17.75
CA LEU A 330 7.04 -12.06 -16.96
C LEU A 330 7.43 -11.97 -15.48
N PHE A 331 7.83 -13.10 -14.87
CA PHE A 331 8.30 -13.11 -13.48
C PHE A 331 9.57 -12.26 -13.27
N ARG A 332 10.47 -12.26 -14.25
CA ARG A 332 11.65 -11.37 -14.24
C ARG A 332 11.26 -9.91 -14.27
N ARG A 333 10.31 -9.53 -15.12
CA ARG A 333 9.83 -8.15 -15.24
C ARG A 333 9.10 -7.70 -13.98
N ALA A 334 8.38 -8.61 -13.35
CA ALA A 334 7.71 -8.37 -12.08
C ALA A 334 8.70 -8.27 -10.90
N ASP A 335 9.93 -8.77 -11.07
CA ASP A 335 10.95 -8.88 -10.00
C ASP A 335 10.44 -9.72 -8.81
N ILE A 336 9.80 -10.85 -9.14
CA ILE A 336 9.19 -11.77 -8.18
C ILE A 336 9.86 -13.13 -8.28
N TYR A 337 10.05 -13.76 -7.12
CA TYR A 337 10.69 -15.06 -6.91
C TYR A 337 12.15 -15.13 -7.32
N ALA A 338 12.96 -15.74 -6.45
CA ALA A 338 14.28 -16.21 -6.85
C ALA A 338 14.14 -17.39 -7.84
N PRO A 339 15.12 -17.62 -8.74
CA PRO A 339 15.11 -18.78 -9.65
C PRO A 339 14.85 -20.12 -8.93
N SER A 340 15.37 -20.28 -7.71
CA SER A 340 15.13 -21.47 -6.87
C SER A 340 13.71 -21.62 -6.30
N GLN A 341 12.94 -20.53 -6.17
CA GLN A 341 11.54 -20.56 -5.75
C GLN A 341 10.66 -20.94 -6.94
N LEU A 342 10.92 -20.28 -8.07
CA LEU A 342 10.19 -20.56 -9.30
C LEU A 342 10.43 -22.01 -9.74
N ALA A 343 11.68 -22.52 -9.70
CA ALA A 343 11.97 -23.93 -9.98
C ALA A 343 11.20 -24.91 -9.06
N ARG A 344 10.96 -24.56 -7.79
CA ARG A 344 10.14 -25.39 -6.87
C ARG A 344 8.68 -25.43 -7.29
N HIS A 345 8.11 -24.32 -7.74
CA HIS A 345 6.74 -24.31 -8.25
C HIS A 345 6.61 -25.17 -9.51
N TYR A 346 7.60 -25.16 -10.42
CA TYR A 346 7.61 -26.04 -11.59
C TYR A 346 7.80 -27.53 -11.21
N ASP A 347 8.62 -27.84 -10.20
CA ASP A 347 8.74 -29.21 -9.65
C ASP A 347 7.40 -29.69 -9.05
N ALA A 348 6.70 -28.83 -8.30
CA ALA A 348 5.37 -29.13 -7.78
C ALA A 348 4.35 -29.39 -8.90
N LEU A 349 4.42 -28.64 -10.01
CA LEU A 349 3.58 -28.88 -11.19
C LEU A 349 3.89 -30.20 -11.89
N LEU A 350 5.16 -30.60 -11.98
CA LEU A 350 5.54 -31.89 -12.53
C LEU A 350 5.00 -33.07 -11.70
N ARG A 351 4.97 -32.91 -10.37
CA ARG A 351 4.44 -33.90 -9.42
C ARG A 351 2.93 -33.81 -9.21
N SER A 352 2.28 -32.80 -9.77
CA SER A 352 0.83 -32.63 -9.63
C SER A 352 0.08 -33.84 -10.22
N LYS A 353 -1.07 -34.16 -9.63
CA LYS A 353 -1.95 -35.26 -10.08
C LYS A 353 -2.84 -34.87 -11.26
N ASP A 354 -2.71 -33.66 -11.77
CA ASP A 354 -3.61 -33.16 -12.80
C ASP A 354 -3.28 -33.82 -14.15
N PRO A 355 -4.27 -34.45 -14.81
CA PRO A 355 -4.07 -35.14 -16.08
C PRO A 355 -3.62 -34.20 -17.20
N PHE A 356 -3.89 -32.89 -17.04
CA PHE A 356 -3.44 -31.88 -17.98
C PHE A 356 -1.90 -31.87 -18.15
N TRP A 357 -1.14 -32.06 -17.06
CA TRP A 357 0.32 -31.98 -17.08
C TRP A 357 1.01 -33.30 -17.42
N HIS A 358 0.26 -34.40 -17.57
CA HIS A 358 0.82 -35.71 -17.92
C HIS A 358 1.06 -35.92 -19.42
N SER A 359 0.65 -34.99 -20.27
CA SER A 359 0.90 -35.06 -21.72
C SER A 359 2.38 -34.80 -22.07
N ASP A 360 2.91 -35.60 -22.98
CA ASP A 360 4.32 -35.61 -23.41
C ASP A 360 4.84 -34.23 -23.83
N LYS A 361 4.09 -33.53 -24.69
CA LYS A 361 4.46 -32.19 -25.18
C LYS A 361 4.50 -31.15 -24.07
N ARG A 362 3.63 -31.30 -23.06
CA ARG A 362 3.52 -30.35 -21.94
C ARG A 362 4.62 -30.58 -20.91
N ARG A 363 4.96 -31.84 -20.64
CA ARG A 363 6.14 -32.17 -19.81
C ARG A 363 7.44 -31.73 -20.46
N GLU A 364 7.60 -31.92 -21.77
CA GLU A 364 8.75 -31.41 -22.52
C GLU A 364 8.88 -29.88 -22.36
N ARG A 365 7.75 -29.15 -22.47
CA ARG A 365 7.71 -27.71 -22.20
C ARG A 365 8.17 -27.40 -20.78
N LEU A 366 7.61 -28.03 -19.75
CA LEU A 366 7.98 -27.78 -18.35
C LEU A 366 9.48 -28.02 -18.07
N PHE A 367 10.05 -29.12 -18.60
CA PHE A 367 11.49 -29.36 -18.50
C PHE A 367 12.33 -28.33 -19.24
N SER A 368 11.89 -27.88 -20.42
CA SER A 368 12.57 -26.82 -21.17
C SER A 368 12.57 -25.48 -20.40
N VAL A 369 11.48 -25.18 -19.69
CA VAL A 369 11.37 -23.99 -18.84
C VAL A 369 12.30 -24.11 -17.63
N LEU A 370 12.35 -25.27 -16.97
CA LEU A 370 13.32 -25.56 -15.90
C LEU A 370 14.77 -25.38 -16.35
N LEU A 371 15.13 -25.89 -17.52
CA LEU A 371 16.44 -25.67 -18.11
C LEU A 371 16.71 -24.19 -18.42
N ALA A 372 15.69 -23.43 -18.84
CA ALA A 372 15.82 -21.99 -19.06
C ALA A 372 16.02 -21.22 -17.74
N ILE A 373 15.35 -21.61 -16.65
CA ILE A 373 15.57 -21.07 -15.29
C ILE A 373 17.01 -21.33 -14.84
N PHE A 374 17.49 -22.54 -15.06
CA PHE A 374 18.84 -22.97 -14.69
C PHE A 374 19.91 -22.18 -15.45
N ARG A 375 19.75 -22.04 -16.78
CA ARG A 375 20.64 -21.19 -17.59
C ARG A 375 20.60 -19.73 -17.16
N GLN A 376 19.43 -19.20 -16.83
CA GLN A 376 19.29 -17.84 -16.33
C GLN A 376 20.03 -17.65 -15.00
N PHE A 377 19.89 -18.60 -14.08
CA PHE A 377 20.64 -18.56 -12.82
C PHE A 377 22.15 -18.51 -13.05
N LEU A 378 22.70 -19.32 -13.97
CA LEU A 378 24.13 -19.28 -14.29
C LEU A 378 24.59 -17.94 -14.86
N ASN A 379 23.78 -17.31 -15.70
CA ASN A 379 24.09 -15.98 -16.25
C ASN A 379 24.06 -14.90 -15.17
N ASP A 380 23.10 -14.99 -14.23
CA ASP A 380 22.91 -14.01 -13.17
C ASP A 380 23.83 -14.26 -11.95
N CYS A 381 24.39 -15.47 -11.81
CA CYS A 381 25.24 -15.92 -10.70
C CYS A 381 26.34 -14.91 -10.37
N GLY A 382 26.99 -14.34 -11.39
CA GLY A 382 28.09 -13.38 -11.22
C GLY A 382 27.70 -12.11 -10.46
N SER A 383 26.45 -11.69 -10.55
CA SER A 383 25.93 -10.45 -9.94
C SER A 383 25.47 -10.61 -8.49
N GLN A 384 25.21 -11.84 -8.03
CA GLN A 384 24.70 -12.08 -6.68
C GLN A 384 25.80 -12.22 -5.62
N PRO A 385 25.53 -11.83 -4.35
CA PRO A 385 26.43 -12.05 -3.22
C PRO A 385 26.73 -13.55 -3.00
N GLN A 386 27.96 -13.87 -2.61
CA GLN A 386 28.46 -15.25 -2.50
C GLN A 386 27.57 -16.16 -1.63
N ARG A 387 27.06 -15.67 -0.49
CA ARG A 387 26.15 -16.44 0.39
C ARG A 387 24.81 -16.78 -0.27
N SER A 388 24.21 -15.82 -0.98
CA SER A 388 22.95 -16.02 -1.71
C SER A 388 23.14 -16.99 -2.86
N ARG A 389 24.26 -16.86 -3.58
CA ARG A 389 24.65 -17.74 -4.69
C ARG A 389 24.77 -19.19 -4.22
N GLN A 390 25.52 -19.44 -3.15
CA GLN A 390 25.68 -20.78 -2.59
C GLN A 390 24.34 -21.37 -2.14
N TYR A 391 23.51 -20.60 -1.43
CA TYR A 391 22.19 -21.05 -0.97
C TYR A 391 21.27 -21.47 -2.14
N HIS A 392 21.16 -20.64 -3.18
CA HIS A 392 20.32 -20.93 -4.32
C HIS A 392 20.90 -22.06 -5.18
N ALA A 393 22.22 -22.14 -5.33
CA ALA A 393 22.89 -23.20 -6.05
C ALA A 393 22.65 -24.57 -5.38
N THR A 394 22.69 -24.66 -4.05
CA THR A 394 22.44 -25.93 -3.34
C THR A 394 21.01 -26.40 -3.57
N LYS A 395 20.04 -25.49 -3.42
CA LYS A 395 18.63 -25.82 -3.67
C LYS A 395 18.36 -26.24 -5.12
N LEU A 396 18.98 -25.58 -6.09
CA LEU A 396 18.84 -25.94 -7.50
C LEU A 396 19.53 -27.28 -7.81
N MET A 397 20.64 -27.59 -7.14
CA MET A 397 21.32 -28.88 -7.26
C MET A 397 20.47 -30.04 -6.73
N ASP A 398 19.83 -29.85 -5.57
CA ASP A 398 18.90 -30.84 -5.00
C ASP A 398 17.69 -31.08 -5.92
N LEU A 399 17.11 -30.01 -6.47
CA LEU A 399 16.00 -30.12 -7.43
C LEU A 399 16.43 -30.80 -8.72
N ASN A 400 17.58 -30.42 -9.28
CA ASN A 400 18.10 -31.01 -10.51
C ASN A 400 18.39 -32.51 -10.35
N SER A 401 19.02 -32.90 -9.23
CA SER A 401 19.27 -34.32 -8.94
C SER A 401 17.98 -35.11 -8.81
N THR A 402 16.96 -34.54 -8.15
CA THR A 402 15.64 -35.19 -8.02
C THR A 402 14.97 -35.35 -9.38
N MET A 403 14.98 -34.31 -10.21
CA MET A 403 14.43 -34.36 -11.58
C MET A 403 15.17 -35.35 -12.49
N MET A 404 16.49 -35.47 -12.36
CA MET A 404 17.26 -36.47 -13.11
C MET A 404 16.88 -37.89 -12.73
N VAL A 405 16.66 -38.18 -11.44
CA VAL A 405 16.19 -39.49 -10.96
C VAL A 405 14.78 -39.78 -11.47
N GLU A 406 13.89 -38.78 -11.47
CA GLU A 406 12.52 -38.94 -12.00
C GLU A 406 12.50 -39.18 -13.52
N LEU A 407 13.34 -38.48 -14.29
CA LEU A 407 13.47 -38.71 -15.72
C LEU A 407 14.08 -40.08 -16.04
N GLN A 408 15.04 -40.56 -15.24
CA GLN A 408 15.66 -41.87 -15.40
C GLN A 408 14.72 -43.01 -15.02
N SER A 409 13.98 -42.88 -13.91
CA SER A 409 12.98 -43.86 -13.47
C SER A 409 11.74 -43.85 -14.37
N GLY A 410 11.37 -42.68 -14.89
CA GLY A 410 10.31 -42.49 -15.85
C GLY A 410 10.59 -43.15 -17.19
N SER A 411 11.85 -43.34 -17.61
CA SER A 411 12.25 -43.92 -18.91
C SER A 411 11.88 -45.40 -19.14
N GLY A 412 11.11 -46.03 -18.24
CA GLY A 412 10.51 -47.35 -18.45
C GLY A 412 9.35 -47.35 -19.45
N ALA A 413 8.93 -48.54 -19.91
CA ALA A 413 7.95 -48.75 -20.99
C ALA A 413 6.54 -48.11 -20.84
N SER A 414 6.29 -47.40 -19.74
CA SER A 414 5.07 -46.64 -19.45
C SER A 414 5.30 -45.12 -19.36
N SER A 415 6.42 -44.62 -19.91
CA SER A 415 6.75 -43.18 -19.87
C SER A 415 5.97 -42.34 -20.87
N PRO A 416 5.44 -41.19 -20.48
CA PRO A 416 4.88 -40.18 -21.38
C PRO A 416 5.95 -39.28 -22.03
N LEU A 417 7.14 -39.78 -22.38
CA LEU A 417 8.13 -38.97 -23.10
C LEU A 417 8.92 -39.85 -24.06
N ASP A 418 9.19 -39.31 -25.26
CA ASP A 418 10.09 -39.93 -26.22
C ASP A 418 11.48 -40.16 -25.59
N PRO A 419 12.00 -41.40 -25.59
CA PRO A 419 13.24 -41.75 -24.88
C PRO A 419 14.47 -41.01 -25.41
N ALA A 420 14.47 -40.63 -26.70
CA ALA A 420 15.55 -39.85 -27.31
C ALA A 420 15.59 -38.41 -26.79
N LYS A 421 14.41 -37.79 -26.58
CA LYS A 421 14.29 -36.43 -26.05
C LYS A 421 14.56 -36.39 -24.55
N ALA A 422 14.07 -37.39 -23.81
CA ALA A 422 14.40 -37.57 -22.39
C ALA A 422 15.92 -37.65 -22.19
N LYS A 423 16.64 -38.39 -23.05
CA LYS A 423 18.11 -38.48 -23.02
C LYS A 423 18.80 -37.14 -23.33
N ALA A 424 18.27 -36.35 -24.26
CA ALA A 424 18.79 -35.01 -24.57
C ALA A 424 18.61 -34.05 -23.38
N ILE A 425 17.43 -34.05 -22.76
CA ILE A 425 17.12 -33.25 -21.57
C ILE A 425 18.03 -33.66 -20.39
N LEU A 426 18.20 -34.97 -20.16
CA LEU A 426 19.13 -35.50 -19.14
C LEU A 426 20.57 -35.02 -19.36
N SER A 427 21.05 -34.98 -20.61
CA SER A 427 22.40 -34.50 -20.90
C SER A 427 22.58 -33.01 -20.55
N GLN A 428 21.55 -32.19 -20.73
CA GLN A 428 21.57 -30.76 -20.39
C GLN A 428 21.51 -30.55 -18.88
N PHE A 429 20.74 -31.35 -18.14
CA PHE A 429 20.73 -31.34 -16.68
C PHE A 429 22.07 -31.79 -16.07
N ALA A 430 22.72 -32.79 -16.66
CA ALA A 430 24.06 -33.22 -16.25
C ALA A 430 25.13 -32.14 -16.49
N GLN A 431 25.08 -31.45 -17.63
CA GLN A 431 25.96 -30.30 -17.91
C GLN A 431 25.74 -29.16 -16.91
N PHE A 432 24.47 -28.86 -16.58
CA PHE A 432 24.15 -27.85 -15.58
C PHE A 432 24.67 -28.23 -14.19
N GLN A 433 24.57 -29.50 -13.80
CA GLN A 433 25.13 -29.98 -12.53
C GLN A 433 26.63 -29.76 -12.43
N GLN A 434 27.38 -30.08 -13.50
CA GLN A 434 28.83 -29.81 -13.56
C GLN A 434 29.15 -28.32 -13.45
N GLN A 435 28.34 -27.45 -14.06
CA GLN A 435 28.50 -26.00 -13.99
C GLN A 435 28.17 -25.43 -12.60
N LEU A 436 27.19 -25.99 -11.89
CA LEU A 436 26.90 -25.63 -10.50
C LEU A 436 28.03 -26.06 -9.55
N GLU A 437 28.58 -27.25 -9.72
CA GLU A 437 29.70 -27.74 -8.90
C GLU A 437 30.95 -26.85 -9.03
N GLN A 438 31.19 -26.28 -10.22
CA GLN A 438 32.26 -25.30 -10.44
C GLN A 438 32.05 -23.95 -9.73
N ILE A 439 30.82 -23.61 -9.34
CA ILE A 439 30.50 -22.38 -8.60
C ILE A 439 30.75 -22.54 -7.09
N PHE A 440 30.80 -23.79 -6.60
CA PHE A 440 31.09 -24.11 -5.20
C PHE A 440 32.58 -24.24 -4.89
N MET A 441 33.40 -24.57 -5.90
CA MET A 441 34.87 -24.53 -5.84
C MET A 441 35.38 -23.09 -5.94
#